data_AF-A0A350D5K8-F1
#
_entry.id   AF-A0A350D5K8-F1
#
_cell.length_a   1.000
_cell.length_b   1.000
_cell.length_c   1.000
_cell.angle_alpha   90.00
_cell.angle_beta   90.00
_cell.angle_gamma   90.00
#
_symmetry.space_group_name_H-M   'P 1'
#
loop_
_entity.id
_entity.type
_entity.pdbx_description
1 polymer ?
#
loop_
_entity_poly.entity_id
_entity_poly.type
_entity_poly.pdbx_seq_one_letter_code
_entity_poly.pdbx_strand_id
1 'polypeptide(L)'
;MPSFILTPVEKGILRCHHSGPFTPEDIQALTAFFREYTGKLLIDLSGSEPSECLRHIKHLRPIMPVAAIFGADLDPKLLEIDKSYYASEVRWFKTEQEALDWLRNF
;
A
#
# COMPACT_ATOMS: atom_id res chain seq x y z
N MET A 1 2.66 -8.79 17.53
CA MET A 1 3.67 -8.45 16.50
C MET A 1 3.01 -7.43 15.58
N PRO A 2 3.74 -6.43 15.06
CA PRO A 2 3.15 -5.42 14.19
C PRO A 2 2.61 -6.11 12.93
N SER A 3 1.41 -5.72 12.52
CA SER A 3 0.72 -6.34 11.37
C SER A 3 1.28 -5.86 10.03
N PHE A 4 2.22 -4.93 10.06
CA PHE A 4 3.00 -4.51 8.91
C PHE A 4 4.47 -4.26 9.28
N ILE A 5 5.37 -4.47 8.31
CA ILE A 5 6.80 -4.21 8.44
C ILE A 5 7.22 -3.27 7.29
N LEU A 6 7.92 -2.20 7.64
CA LEU A 6 8.50 -1.27 6.68
C LEU A 6 9.98 -1.59 6.46
N THR A 7 10.37 -1.91 5.23
CA THR A 7 11.76 -2.18 4.85
C THR A 7 12.20 -1.34 3.65
N PRO A 8 13.40 -0.76 3.64
CA PRO A 8 13.98 -0.17 2.44
C PRO A 8 14.13 -1.23 1.34
N VAL A 9 13.67 -0.89 0.14
CA VAL A 9 13.92 -1.70 -1.07
C VAL A 9 15.01 -1.02 -1.89
N GLU A 10 14.78 0.24 -2.24
CA GLU A 10 15.68 1.08 -3.04
C GLU A 10 15.61 2.53 -2.57
N LYS A 11 16.47 3.39 -3.14
CA LYS A 11 16.47 4.82 -2.82
C LYS A 11 15.09 5.43 -3.11
N GLY A 12 14.40 5.83 -2.05
CA GLY A 12 13.08 6.45 -2.14
C GLY A 12 11.91 5.47 -2.29
N ILE A 13 12.14 4.16 -2.19
CA ILE A 13 11.10 3.12 -2.20
C ILE A 13 11.17 2.33 -0.89
N LEU A 14 10.11 2.40 -0.09
CA LEU A 14 9.88 1.54 1.07
C LEU A 14 8.91 0.41 0.70
N ARG A 15 9.16 -0.79 1.20
CA ARG A 15 8.18 -1.88 1.20
C ARG A 15 7.38 -1.84 2.49
N CYS A 16 6.07 -1.95 2.36
CA CYS A 16 5.15 -2.24 3.45
C CYS A 16 4.65 -3.67 3.27
N HIS A 17 5.22 -4.61 4.02
CA HIS A 17 4.78 -6.01 4.02
C HIS A 17 3.73 -6.22 5.10
N HIS A 18 2.55 -6.70 4.72
CA HIS A 18 1.46 -7.02 5.63
C HIS A 18 1.45 -8.52 5.94
N SER A 19 1.36 -8.88 7.22
CA SER A 19 1.60 -10.28 7.67
C SER A 19 0.55 -10.81 8.66
N GLY A 20 -0.49 -10.03 8.97
CA GLY A 20 -1.51 -10.44 9.95
C GLY A 20 -2.63 -9.41 10.09
N PRO A 21 -3.70 -9.70 10.86
CA PRO A 21 -4.85 -8.81 10.98
C PRO A 21 -4.48 -7.44 11.57
N PHE A 22 -5.03 -6.35 11.04
CA PHE A 22 -4.78 -5.02 11.57
C PHE A 22 -5.44 -4.83 12.94
N THR A 23 -4.67 -4.36 13.92
CA THR A 23 -5.21 -3.78 15.15
C THR A 23 -5.56 -2.29 14.94
N PRO A 24 -6.41 -1.68 15.78
CA PRO A 24 -6.65 -0.24 15.74
C PRO A 24 -5.35 0.59 15.83
N GLU A 25 -4.39 0.14 16.63
CA GLU A 25 -3.07 0.74 16.77
C GLU A 25 -2.26 0.67 15.48
N ASP A 26 -2.30 -0.47 14.77
CA ASP A 26 -1.63 -0.61 13.47
C ASP A 26 -2.22 0.36 12.44
N ILE A 27 -3.55 0.50 12.42
CA ILE A 27 -4.24 1.42 11.49
C ILE A 27 -3.84 2.87 11.78
N GLN A 28 -3.76 3.25 13.06
CA GLN A 28 -3.34 4.59 13.46
C GLN A 28 -1.88 4.85 13.06
N ALA A 29 -0.99 3.90 13.30
CA ALA A 29 0.42 4.01 12.93
C ALA A 29 0.59 4.13 11.41
N LEU A 30 -0.12 3.32 10.63
CA LEU A 30 -0.07 3.35 9.17
C LEU A 30 -0.66 4.65 8.60
N THR A 31 -1.74 5.15 9.21
CA THR A 31 -2.36 6.44 8.86
C THR A 31 -1.40 7.60 9.10
N ALA A 32 -0.70 7.62 10.25
CA ALA A 32 0.29 8.64 10.56
C ALA A 32 1.46 8.58 9.56
N PHE A 33 1.97 7.37 9.30
CA PHE A 33 3.05 7.15 8.35
C PHE A 33 2.69 7.64 6.93
N PHE A 34 1.52 7.30 6.41
CA PHE A 34 1.10 7.72 5.06
C PHE A 34 0.97 9.24 4.91
N ARG A 35 0.64 9.97 5.98
CA ARG A 35 0.55 11.43 5.96
C ARG A 35 1.92 12.11 5.91
N GLU A 36 2.94 11.49 6.50
CA GLU A 36 4.28 12.07 6.62
C GLU A 36 5.24 11.59 5.53
N TYR A 37 5.04 10.37 5.02
CA TYR A 37 5.94 9.77 4.06
C TYR A 37 5.74 10.32 2.65
N THR A 38 6.76 10.99 2.13
CA THR A 38 6.75 11.61 0.80
C THR A 38 7.41 10.76 -0.30
N GLY A 39 7.86 9.55 0.04
CA GLY A 39 8.49 8.64 -0.91
C GLY A 39 7.49 7.75 -1.63
N LYS A 40 8.01 6.74 -2.33
CA LYS A 40 7.22 5.73 -3.02
C LYS A 40 7.06 4.48 -2.15
N LEU A 41 5.93 3.80 -2.27
CA LEU A 41 5.60 2.65 -1.45
C LEU A 41 5.33 1.41 -2.30
N LEU A 42 6.00 0.32 -1.99
CA LEU A 42 5.67 -1.02 -2.48
C LEU A 42 4.87 -1.75 -1.40
N ILE A 43 3.59 -1.96 -1.62
CA ILE A 43 2.72 -2.68 -0.70
C ILE A 43 2.72 -4.17 -1.08
N ASP A 44 3.26 -4.98 -0.20
CA ASP A 44 3.35 -6.43 -0.34
C ASP A 44 2.28 -7.08 0.53
N LEU A 45 1.28 -7.69 -0.11
CA LEU A 45 0.17 -8.39 0.53
C LEU A 45 0.33 -9.91 0.44
N SER A 46 1.51 -10.40 0.08
CA SER A 46 1.78 -11.84 -0.03
C SER A 46 1.58 -12.51 1.33
N GLY A 47 0.74 -13.54 1.38
CA GLY A 47 0.43 -14.26 2.62
C GLY A 47 -0.57 -13.56 3.54
N SER A 48 -1.11 -12.40 3.14
CA SER A 48 -2.22 -11.74 3.83
C SER A 48 -3.57 -12.31 3.41
N GLU A 49 -4.56 -12.23 4.30
CA GLU A 49 -5.95 -12.53 3.92
C GLU A 49 -6.54 -11.37 3.09
N PRO A 50 -7.00 -11.60 1.85
CA PRO A 50 -7.50 -10.53 0.99
C PRO A 50 -8.65 -9.72 1.61
N SER A 51 -9.53 -10.38 2.37
CA SER A 51 -10.71 -9.74 2.98
C SER A 51 -10.32 -8.63 3.98
N GLU A 52 -9.27 -8.85 4.77
CA GLU A 52 -8.76 -7.89 5.74
C GLU A 52 -8.06 -6.71 5.05
N CYS A 53 -7.22 -6.98 4.04
CA CYS A 53 -6.60 -5.92 3.24
C CYS A 53 -7.66 -5.00 2.61
N LEU A 54 -8.71 -5.60 2.05
CA LEU A 54 -9.79 -4.89 1.38
C LEU A 54 -10.62 -3.99 2.31
N ARG A 55 -10.81 -4.41 3.56
CA ARG A 55 -11.55 -3.61 4.55
C ARG A 55 -10.85 -2.28 4.81
N HIS A 56 -9.52 -2.28 4.88
CA HIS A 56 -8.75 -1.09 5.26
C HIS A 56 -8.27 -0.26 4.07
N ILE A 57 -8.02 -0.89 2.91
CA ILE A 57 -7.44 -0.20 1.75
C ILE A 57 -8.30 0.98 1.29
N LYS A 58 -9.63 0.87 1.33
CA LYS A 58 -10.56 1.95 0.96
C LYS A 58 -10.42 3.19 1.85
N HIS A 59 -10.20 2.99 3.15
CA HIS A 59 -10.03 4.09 4.11
C HIS A 59 -8.66 4.73 4.02
N LEU A 60 -7.64 3.95 3.67
CA LEU A 60 -6.26 4.40 3.56
C LEU A 60 -5.96 5.03 2.19
N ARG A 61 -6.65 4.60 1.13
CA ARG A 61 -6.42 5.03 -0.25
C ARG A 61 -6.36 6.55 -0.47
N PRO A 62 -7.20 7.39 0.17
CA PRO A 62 -7.14 8.84 -0.01
C PRO A 62 -5.88 9.50 0.55
N ILE A 63 -5.22 8.87 1.51
CA ILE A 63 -4.01 9.40 2.17
C ILE A 63 -2.75 8.64 1.75
N MET A 64 -2.86 7.61 0.92
CA MET A 64 -1.70 6.85 0.47
C MET A 64 -0.75 7.74 -0.35
N PRO A 65 0.58 7.54 -0.18
CA PRO A 65 1.57 8.08 -1.11
C PRO A 65 1.44 7.38 -2.47
N VAL A 66 2.31 7.72 -3.42
CA VAL A 66 2.46 6.95 -4.65
C VAL A 66 2.78 5.50 -4.28
N ALA A 67 1.89 4.56 -4.63
CA ALA A 67 2.01 3.19 -4.16
C ALA A 67 1.71 2.14 -5.24
N ALA A 68 2.51 1.09 -5.26
CA ALA A 68 2.27 -0.11 -6.06
C ALA A 68 1.96 -1.29 -5.14
N ILE A 69 0.88 -2.02 -5.43
CA ILE A 69 0.40 -3.14 -4.61
C ILE A 69 0.56 -4.45 -5.38
N PHE A 70 1.00 -5.52 -4.72
CA PHE A 70 1.05 -6.87 -5.28
C PHE A 70 0.80 -7.95 -4.19
N GLY A 71 0.76 -9.22 -4.61
CA GLY A 71 0.82 -10.38 -3.71
C GLY A 71 -0.53 -10.96 -3.28
N ALA A 72 -1.59 -10.16 -3.25
CA ALA A 72 -2.97 -10.61 -3.08
C ALA A 72 -3.79 -10.35 -4.36
N ASP A 73 -4.71 -11.24 -4.68
CA ASP A 73 -5.67 -11.02 -5.77
C ASP A 73 -6.68 -9.96 -5.34
N LEU A 74 -6.61 -8.80 -6.00
CA LEU A 74 -7.39 -7.61 -5.67
C LEU A 74 -8.04 -7.07 -6.93
N ASP A 75 -9.33 -6.74 -6.86
CA ASP A 75 -9.99 -6.00 -7.93
C ASP A 75 -9.44 -4.56 -7.97
N PRO A 76 -8.77 -4.12 -9.06
CA PRO A 76 -8.20 -2.78 -9.18
C PRO A 76 -9.23 -1.67 -8.99
N LYS A 77 -10.52 -1.92 -9.26
CA LYS A 77 -11.60 -0.95 -9.05
C LYS A 77 -11.72 -0.52 -7.60
N LEU A 78 -11.23 -1.31 -6.65
CA LEU A 78 -11.27 -0.99 -5.22
C LEU A 78 -10.27 0.11 -4.84
N LEU A 79 -9.32 0.42 -5.74
CA LEU A 79 -8.37 1.52 -5.61
C LEU A 79 -8.87 2.82 -6.26
N GLU A 80 -9.98 2.75 -7.00
CA GLU A 80 -10.61 3.93 -7.56
C GLU A 80 -11.23 4.75 -6.42
N ILE A 81 -10.84 6.01 -6.35
CA ILE A 81 -11.46 7.01 -5.48
C ILE A 81 -11.94 8.15 -6.35
N ASP A 82 -13.03 8.80 -5.92
CA ASP A 82 -13.46 10.05 -6.52
C ASP A 82 -12.26 10.99 -6.52
N LYS A 83 -11.85 11.42 -7.73
CA LYS A 83 -10.58 12.11 -7.98
C LYS A 83 -10.52 13.43 -7.19
N SER A 84 -10.13 13.33 -5.92
CA SER A 84 -9.68 14.46 -5.13
C SER A 84 -8.38 14.95 -5.75
N TYR A 85 -8.23 16.27 -5.88
CA TYR A 85 -7.08 16.93 -6.50
C TYR A 85 -5.73 16.54 -5.86
N TYR A 86 -5.74 15.98 -4.64
CA TYR A 86 -4.56 15.64 -3.84
C TYR A 86 -4.30 14.14 -3.70
N ALA A 87 -5.09 13.28 -4.35
CA ALA A 87 -4.88 11.84 -4.26
C ALA A 87 -3.66 11.40 -5.07
N SER A 88 -2.72 10.70 -4.43
CA SER A 88 -1.58 10.08 -5.13
C SER A 88 -2.03 8.93 -6.03
N GLU A 89 -1.22 8.61 -7.03
CA GLU A 89 -1.44 7.46 -7.90
C GLU A 89 -1.16 6.15 -7.13
N VAL A 90 -2.12 5.22 -7.15
CA VAL A 90 -1.98 3.91 -6.52
C VAL A 90 -2.48 2.85 -7.48
N ARG A 91 -1.66 1.82 -7.70
CA ARG A 91 -1.96 0.80 -8.71
C ARG A 91 -1.63 -0.61 -8.22
N TRP A 92 -2.47 -1.57 -8.58
CA TRP A 92 -2.23 -3.00 -8.34
C TRP A 92 -1.56 -3.66 -9.54
N PHE A 93 -0.68 -4.63 -9.25
CA PHE A 93 0.07 -5.41 -10.22
C PHE A 93 0.03 -6.89 -9.87
N LYS A 94 0.21 -7.74 -10.89
CA LYS A 94 0.21 -9.20 -10.69
C LYS A 94 1.50 -9.67 -10.03
N THR A 95 2.61 -8.96 -10.24
CA THR A 95 3.93 -9.38 -9.75
C THR A 95 4.66 -8.24 -9.06
N GLU A 96 5.57 -8.60 -8.14
CA GLU A 96 6.47 -7.65 -7.48
C GLU A 96 7.30 -6.86 -8.51
N GLN A 97 7.80 -7.53 -9.55
CA GLN A 97 8.65 -6.92 -10.57
C GLN A 97 7.90 -5.83 -11.34
N GLU A 98 6.67 -6.10 -11.79
CA GLU A 98 5.84 -5.10 -12.48
C GLU A 98 5.56 -3.88 -11.58
N ALA A 99 5.28 -4.12 -10.29
CA ALA A 99 5.06 -3.07 -9.30
C ALA A 99 6.31 -2.19 -9.13
N LEU A 100 7.48 -2.82 -8.99
CA LEU A 100 8.75 -2.11 -8.86
C LEU A 100 9.12 -1.32 -10.11
N ASP A 101 8.98 -1.91 -11.29
CA ASP A 101 9.28 -1.24 -12.55
C ASP A 101 8.37 -0.03 -12.76
N TRP A 102 7.10 -0.11 -12.38
CA TRP A 102 6.23 1.04 -12.39
C TRP A 102 6.68 2.13 -11.40
N LEU A 103 6.99 1.77 -10.15
CA LEU A 103 7.47 2.75 -9.16
C LEU A 103 8.75 3.44 -9.59
N ARG A 104 9.68 2.75 -10.27
CA ARG A 104 10.93 3.35 -10.76
C ARG A 104 10.68 4.41 -11.84
N ASN A 105 9.63 4.25 -12.64
CA ASN A 105 9.34 5.10 -13.79
C ASN A 105 8.22 6.14 -13.57
N PHE A 106 7.57 6.13 -12.41
CA PHE A 106 6.57 7.13 -12.00
C PHE A 106 7.21 8.41 -11.45
#